data_AF-A0A954YP77-F1
#
_entry.id   AF-A0A954YP77-F1
#
_cell.length_a   1.000
_cell.length_b   1.000
_cell.length_c   1.000
_cell.angle_alpha   90.00
_cell.angle_beta   90.00
_cell.angle_gamma   90.00
#
_symmetry.space_group_name_H-M   'P 1'
#
loop_
_entity.id
_entity.type
_entity.pdbx_description
1 polymer ?
#
loop_
_entity_poly.entity_id
_entity_poly.type
_entity_poly.pdbx_seq_one_letter_code
_entity_poly.pdbx_strand_id
1 'polypeptide(L)'
;MLHCRRPNLTRHGFALAMLLAHSALIAPSLRGAEKPRVLLLGDSISIGYTPYVQKMLADEAVVLRPTRGKGAENCQGTNYGAMEVDRWLQIDGGHWDVIHFNFGLHDLKHVDAASGKNSNDANDPHQANPDKYEQ
;
A
#
# COMPACT_ATOMS: atom_id res chain seq x y z
N MET A 1 -26.53 60.88 -55.11
CA MET A 1 -25.54 61.29 -56.12
C MET A 1 -24.51 62.15 -55.41
N LEU A 2 -23.21 61.91 -55.33
CA LEU A 2 -22.30 61.03 -56.06
C LEU A 2 -21.59 60.05 -55.10
N HIS A 3 -21.35 58.86 -55.62
CA HIS A 3 -20.58 57.78 -55.03
C HIS A 3 -19.08 58.12 -55.03
N CYS A 4 -18.44 57.95 -53.86
CA CYS A 4 -17.01 57.83 -53.69
C CYS A 4 -16.75 56.44 -53.11
N ARG A 5 -15.95 55.58 -53.77
CA ARG A 5 -14.98 54.69 -53.12
C ARG A 5 -14.08 53.95 -54.12
N ARG A 6 -12.83 53.89 -53.70
CA ARG A 6 -11.65 53.23 -54.27
C ARG A 6 -11.70 51.69 -54.13
N PRO A 7 -10.85 50.96 -54.88
CA PRO A 7 -10.99 49.52 -55.09
C PRO A 7 -10.35 48.62 -54.02
N ASN A 8 -10.95 47.43 -53.92
CA ASN A 8 -10.53 46.12 -53.41
C ASN A 8 -9.14 45.98 -52.75
N LEU A 9 -9.16 45.66 -51.45
CA LEU A 9 -8.06 45.02 -50.74
C LEU A 9 -8.51 43.61 -50.34
N THR A 10 -7.86 42.61 -50.93
CA THR A 10 -8.04 41.19 -50.65
C THR A 10 -7.72 40.86 -49.19
N ARG A 11 -8.50 39.92 -48.67
CA ARG A 11 -8.71 39.64 -47.26
C ARG A 11 -8.22 38.20 -46.98
N HIS A 12 -7.68 38.00 -45.79
CA HIS A 12 -7.40 36.72 -45.10
C HIS A 12 -6.06 36.02 -45.48
N GLY A 13 -5.24 35.52 -44.57
CA GLY A 13 -5.52 35.13 -43.19
C GLY A 13 -4.33 35.31 -42.24
N PHE A 14 -4.72 35.53 -40.99
CA PHE A 14 -3.94 35.45 -39.76
C PHE A 14 -3.44 34.03 -39.50
N ALA A 15 -2.23 33.91 -38.94
CA ALA A 15 -1.95 32.95 -37.86
C ALA A 15 -0.70 33.40 -37.10
N LEU A 16 -0.89 34.32 -36.15
CA LEU A 16 0.07 34.60 -35.10
C LEU A 16 -0.03 33.45 -34.08
N ALA A 17 0.89 32.50 -34.14
CA ALA A 17 0.99 31.45 -33.13
C ALA A 17 1.52 32.08 -31.82
N MET A 18 0.60 32.46 -30.92
CA MET A 18 0.94 32.75 -29.53
C MET A 18 1.34 31.44 -28.85
N LEU A 19 2.63 31.24 -28.64
CA LEU A 19 3.15 30.21 -27.77
C LEU A 19 2.91 30.65 -26.31
N LEU A 20 1.72 30.34 -25.78
CA LEU A 20 1.49 30.40 -24.33
C LEU A 20 2.28 29.26 -23.71
N ALA A 21 3.49 29.59 -23.25
CA ALA A 21 4.25 28.76 -22.34
C ALA A 21 3.37 28.55 -21.10
N HIS A 22 2.77 27.37 -21.00
CA HIS A 22 2.11 26.91 -19.79
C HIS A 22 3.22 26.60 -18.79
N SER A 23 3.74 27.63 -18.12
CA SER A 23 4.35 27.46 -16.81
C SER A 23 3.24 27.00 -15.87
N ALA A 24 2.98 25.70 -15.87
CA ALA A 24 2.27 25.03 -14.80
C ALA A 24 3.14 25.22 -13.56
N LEU A 25 2.81 26.25 -12.77
CA LEU A 25 3.24 26.30 -11.38
C LEU A 25 2.75 25.00 -10.75
N ILE A 26 3.70 24.13 -10.40
CA ILE A 26 3.46 23.09 -9.42
C ILE A 26 3.21 23.83 -8.12
N ALA A 27 1.94 24.14 -7.86
CA ALA A 27 1.51 24.57 -6.54
C ALA A 27 1.83 23.42 -5.57
N PRO A 28 2.50 23.67 -4.44
CA PRO A 28 2.58 22.66 -3.38
C PRO A 28 1.15 22.27 -3.03
N SER A 29 0.85 20.97 -3.00
CA SER A 29 -0.45 20.53 -2.53
C SER A 29 -0.62 21.00 -1.08
N LEU A 30 -1.48 22.00 -0.86
CA LEU A 30 -1.91 22.41 0.47
C LEU A 30 -2.94 21.42 1.04
N ARG A 31 -2.68 20.12 0.90
CA ARG A 31 -3.20 19.15 1.87
C ARG A 31 -2.23 19.29 3.04
N GLY A 32 -2.67 19.82 4.17
CA GLY A 32 -1.85 19.83 5.39
C GLY A 32 -1.23 18.44 5.52
N ALA A 33 0.10 18.37 5.64
CA ALA A 33 0.85 17.13 5.42
C ALA A 33 0.25 16.01 6.28
N GLU A 34 -0.53 15.12 5.66
CA GLU A 34 -1.08 13.97 6.36
C GLU A 34 0.10 13.08 6.75
N LYS A 35 0.07 12.58 7.99
CA LYS A 35 1.11 11.68 8.48
C LYS A 35 1.18 10.44 7.60
N PRO A 36 2.37 9.99 7.18
CA PRO A 36 2.54 8.73 6.46
C PRO A 36 1.83 7.57 7.15
N ARG A 37 1.23 6.68 6.37
CA ARG A 37 0.51 5.49 6.83
C ARG A 37 1.40 4.27 6.75
N VAL A 38 1.55 3.59 7.89
CA VAL A 38 2.39 2.39 8.04
C VAL A 38 1.51 1.19 8.35
N LEU A 39 1.61 0.15 7.52
CA LEU A 39 1.01 -1.16 7.78
C LEU A 39 2.05 -2.11 8.39
N LEU A 40 1.76 -2.63 9.59
CA LEU A 40 2.54 -3.68 10.24
C LEU A 40 1.87 -5.05 10.05
N LEU A 41 2.54 -5.93 9.31
CA LEU A 41 2.13 -7.33 9.10
C LEU A 41 3.08 -8.26 9.86
N GLY A 42 2.51 -9.19 10.61
CA GLY A 42 3.32 -10.22 11.26
C GLY A 42 2.54 -11.01 12.30
N ASP A 43 3.21 -12.01 12.83
CA ASP A 43 2.62 -12.95 13.78
C ASP A 43 2.39 -12.34 15.18
N SER A 44 2.25 -13.19 16.19
CA SER A 44 2.10 -12.77 17.59
C SER A 44 3.21 -11.86 18.10
N ILE A 45 4.43 -11.95 17.57
CA ILE A 45 5.55 -11.09 17.98
C ILE A 45 5.26 -9.65 17.58
N SER A 46 4.73 -9.43 16.38
CA SER A 46 4.32 -8.09 15.95
C SER A 46 3.18 -7.53 16.77
N ILE A 47 2.26 -8.38 17.25
CA ILE A 47 1.20 -7.94 18.16
C ILE A 47 1.81 -7.34 19.43
N GLY A 48 2.85 -8.00 19.97
CA GLY A 48 3.54 -7.55 21.18
C GLY A 48 4.22 -6.19 21.02
N TYR A 49 4.91 -5.93 19.90
CA TYR A 49 5.63 -4.66 19.72
C TYR A 49 4.78 -3.54 19.09
N THR A 50 3.62 -3.82 18.48
CA THR A 50 2.78 -2.82 17.80
C THR A 50 2.46 -1.59 18.68
N PRO A 51 2.03 -1.73 19.95
CA PRO A 51 1.70 -0.57 20.78
C PRO A 51 2.90 0.36 21.04
N TYR A 52 4.11 -0.20 21.10
CA TYR A 52 5.33 0.57 21.29
C TYR A 52 5.70 1.34 20.03
N VAL A 53 5.58 0.71 18.85
CA VAL A 53 5.82 1.39 17.56
C VAL A 53 4.81 2.53 17.36
N GLN A 54 3.53 2.28 17.65
CA GLN A 54 2.49 3.31 17.63
C GLN A 54 2.82 4.49 18.55
N LYS A 55 3.30 4.21 19.77
CA LYS A 55 3.70 5.26 20.71
C LYS A 55 4.93 6.04 20.23
N MET A 56 5.95 5.35 19.71
CA MET A 56 7.19 5.98 19.26
C MET A 56 6.97 6.88 18.04
N LEU A 57 6.06 6.50 17.14
CA LEU A 57 5.79 7.22 15.90
C LEU A 57 4.53 8.09 15.96
N ALA A 58 3.94 8.32 17.13
CA ALA A 58 2.64 8.99 17.26
C ALA A 58 2.60 10.36 16.59
N ASP A 59 3.70 11.10 16.58
CA ASP A 59 3.83 12.43 15.96
C ASP A 59 4.32 12.38 14.50
N GLU A 60 4.78 11.23 14.03
CA GLU A 60 5.45 11.06 12.73
C GLU A 60 4.59 10.27 11.72
N ALA A 61 3.86 9.25 12.16
CA ALA A 61 3.14 8.33 11.28
C ALA A 61 1.86 7.77 11.93
N VAL A 62 0.92 7.33 11.10
CA VAL A 62 -0.22 6.51 11.53
C VAL A 62 0.13 5.04 11.32
N VAL A 63 0.29 4.30 12.42
CA VAL A 63 0.69 2.89 12.37
C VAL A 63 -0.51 1.98 12.65
N LEU A 64 -0.84 1.11 11.70
CA LEU A 64 -1.98 0.20 11.72
C LEU A 64 -1.54 -1.25 11.51
N ARG A 65 -2.39 -2.18 11.94
CA ARG A 65 -2.22 -3.62 11.71
C ARG A 65 -3.58 -4.28 11.44
N PRO A 66 -3.62 -5.49 10.84
CA PRO A 66 -4.86 -6.24 10.70
C PRO A 66 -5.51 -6.59 12.05
N THR A 67 -6.84 -6.52 12.08
CA THR A 67 -7.68 -6.94 13.20
C THR A 67 -8.73 -7.95 12.70
N ARG A 68 -9.12 -8.87 13.58
CA ARG A 68 -10.20 -9.82 13.34
C ARG A 68 -11.05 -9.92 14.61
N GLY A 69 -12.34 -9.63 14.47
CA GLY A 69 -13.23 -9.48 15.63
C GLY A 69 -12.79 -8.33 16.53
N LYS A 70 -12.63 -8.60 17.84
CA LYS A 70 -12.28 -7.58 18.84
C LYS A 70 -10.77 -7.38 19.04
N GLY A 71 -9.92 -8.11 18.31
CA GLY A 71 -8.49 -8.18 18.60
C GLY A 71 -7.60 -8.05 17.36
N ALA A 72 -6.31 -7.86 17.63
CA ALA A 72 -5.26 -7.95 16.62
C ALA A 72 -5.25 -9.33 15.99
N GLU A 73 -5.22 -9.39 14.67
CA GLU A 73 -5.13 -10.65 13.94
C GLU A 73 -3.68 -11.13 13.91
N ASN A 74 -3.44 -12.39 14.28
CA ASN A 74 -2.14 -13.03 14.08
C ASN A 74 -2.00 -13.35 12.59
N CYS A 75 -1.00 -12.75 11.91
CA CYS A 75 -0.77 -12.98 10.48
C CYS A 75 -0.09 -14.34 10.19
N GLN A 76 0.21 -15.12 11.23
CA GLN A 76 0.75 -16.49 11.17
C GLN A 76 2.01 -16.63 10.28
N GLY A 77 2.05 -17.69 9.47
CA GLY A 77 3.12 -18.03 8.55
C GLY A 77 2.80 -17.66 7.11
N THR A 78 3.75 -17.87 6.22
CA THR A 78 3.72 -17.44 4.82
C THR A 78 2.50 -17.97 4.07
N ASN A 79 2.07 -19.22 4.30
CA ASN A 79 0.89 -19.79 3.63
C ASN A 79 -0.39 -18.97 3.92
N TYR A 80 -0.62 -18.63 5.20
CA TYR A 80 -1.77 -17.79 5.58
C TYR A 80 -1.57 -16.35 5.10
N GLY A 81 -0.33 -15.86 5.14
CA GLY A 81 0.04 -14.56 4.59
C GLY A 81 -0.33 -14.41 3.12
N ALA A 82 0.04 -15.36 2.28
CA ALA A 82 -0.28 -15.36 0.86
C ALA A 82 -1.80 -15.39 0.59
N MET A 83 -2.59 -16.04 1.45
CA MET A 83 -4.04 -16.08 1.32
C MET A 83 -4.72 -14.76 1.68
N GLU A 84 -4.16 -14.00 2.61
CA GLU A 84 -4.84 -12.87 3.26
C GLU A 84 -4.24 -11.51 2.90
N VAL A 85 -3.06 -11.47 2.26
CA VAL A 85 -2.32 -10.23 1.97
C VAL A 85 -3.18 -9.22 1.21
N ASP A 86 -3.96 -9.64 0.22
CA ASP A 86 -4.83 -8.73 -0.53
C ASP A 86 -5.86 -8.05 0.37
N ARG A 87 -6.45 -8.78 1.33
CA ARG A 87 -7.36 -8.18 2.30
C ARG A 87 -6.61 -7.22 3.24
N TRP A 88 -5.43 -7.61 3.72
CA TRP A 88 -4.64 -6.78 4.62
C TRP A 88 -4.20 -5.46 3.98
N LEU A 89 -3.88 -5.48 2.69
CA LEU A 89 -3.53 -4.28 1.94
C LEU A 89 -4.72 -3.30 1.80
N GLN A 90 -5.96 -3.79 1.94
CA GLN A 90 -7.18 -2.98 1.82
C GLN A 90 -7.78 -2.55 3.16
N ILE A 91 -7.19 -2.90 4.31
CA ILE A 91 -7.74 -2.46 5.60
C ILE A 91 -7.70 -0.93 5.69
N ASP A 92 -8.67 -0.33 6.37
CA ASP A 92 -8.76 1.14 6.50
C ASP A 92 -8.69 1.90 5.17
N GLY A 93 -9.19 1.30 4.08
CA GLY A 93 -9.15 1.90 2.73
C GLY A 93 -7.80 1.79 2.02
N GLY A 94 -6.82 1.10 2.60
CA GLY A 94 -5.50 0.87 2.01
C GLY A 94 -4.62 2.12 1.98
N HIS A 95 -3.97 2.35 0.83
CA HIS A 95 -3.05 3.48 0.57
C HIS A 95 -1.94 3.63 1.63
N TRP A 96 -1.08 2.60 1.69
CA TRP A 96 0.06 2.56 2.60
C TRP A 96 1.29 3.21 1.97
N ASP A 97 1.95 4.10 2.72
CA ASP A 97 3.25 4.67 2.32
C ASP A 97 4.39 3.70 2.66
N VAL A 98 4.24 2.95 3.76
CA VAL A 98 5.19 1.92 4.19
C VAL A 98 4.43 0.67 4.60
N ILE A 99 4.92 -0.48 4.16
CA ILE A 99 4.47 -1.78 4.63
C ILE A 99 5.68 -2.50 5.21
N HIS A 100 5.65 -2.79 6.50
CA HIS A 100 6.64 -3.62 7.17
C HIS A 100 6.04 -4.98 7.48
N PHE A 101 6.71 -6.04 7.06
CA PHE A 101 6.21 -7.40 7.20
C PHE A 101 7.29 -8.34 7.74
N ASN A 102 6.86 -9.31 8.56
CA ASN A 102 7.70 -10.39 9.06
C ASN A 102 6.90 -11.70 9.14
N PHE A 103 7.37 -12.72 8.41
CA PHE A 103 6.86 -14.09 8.41
C PHE A 103 8.01 -15.07 8.59
N GLY A 104 7.74 -16.25 9.15
CA GLY A 104 8.72 -17.33 9.20
C GLY A 104 8.63 -18.21 10.45
N LEU A 105 8.39 -17.64 11.63
CA LEU A 105 8.36 -18.43 12.87
C LEU A 105 7.27 -19.51 12.86
N HIS A 106 6.13 -19.22 12.23
CA HIS A 106 5.06 -20.20 12.04
C HIS A 106 5.39 -21.26 10.98
N ASP A 107 6.20 -20.92 9.98
CA ASP A 107 6.52 -21.81 8.87
C ASP A 107 7.38 -23.00 9.34
N LEU A 108 8.22 -22.76 10.35
CA LEU A 108 9.09 -23.77 10.97
C LEU A 108 8.36 -24.82 11.83
N LYS A 109 7.07 -24.63 12.12
CA LYS A 109 6.32 -25.55 13.00
C LYS A 109 5.97 -26.83 12.26
N HIS A 110 6.11 -27.97 12.92
CA HIS A 110 5.50 -29.21 12.43
C HIS A 110 3.99 -29.20 12.64
N VAL A 111 3.24 -29.73 11.67
CA VAL A 111 1.78 -29.84 11.74
C VAL A 111 1.33 -31.25 11.36
N ASP A 112 0.38 -31.79 12.12
CA ASP A 112 -0.22 -33.08 11.82
C ASP A 112 -0.89 -33.02 10.43
N ALA A 113 -0.51 -33.95 9.55
CA ALA A 113 -0.92 -33.91 8.15
C ALA A 113 -2.45 -34.05 7.95
N ALA A 114 -3.15 -34.71 8.88
CA ALA A 114 -4.59 -34.95 8.79
C ALA A 114 -5.42 -33.76 9.31
N SER A 115 -5.00 -33.14 10.41
CA SER A 115 -5.76 -32.11 11.11
C SER A 115 -5.24 -30.69 10.91
N GLY A 116 -3.99 -30.53 10.44
CA GLY A 116 -3.32 -29.24 10.28
C GLY A 116 -2.99 -28.52 11.59
N LYS A 117 -3.09 -29.21 12.73
CA LYS A 117 -2.76 -28.67 14.05
C LYS A 117 -1.26 -28.81 14.34
N ASN A 118 -0.74 -27.97 15.22
CA ASN A 118 0.65 -28.08 15.68
C ASN A 118 0.95 -29.50 16.17
N SER A 119 2.09 -30.02 15.74
CA SER A 119 2.62 -31.31 16.13
C SER A 119 4.00 -31.17 16.77
N ASN A 120 4.33 -32.11 17.66
CA ASN A 120 5.67 -32.27 18.21
C ASN A 120 6.44 -33.42 17.55
N ASP A 121 5.85 -34.11 16.57
CA ASP A 121 6.54 -35.12 15.78
C ASP A 121 7.43 -34.43 14.74
N ALA A 122 8.73 -34.70 14.78
CA ALA A 122 9.69 -34.13 13.82
C ALA A 122 9.53 -34.71 12.40
N ASN A 123 8.80 -35.82 12.24
CA ASN A 123 8.52 -36.43 10.95
C ASN A 123 7.27 -35.82 10.28
N ASP A 124 6.45 -35.07 11.03
CA ASP A 124 5.33 -34.37 10.44
C ASP A 124 5.82 -33.24 9.53
N PRO A 125 5.06 -32.84 8.50
CA PRO A 125 5.47 -31.77 7.62
C PRO A 125 5.52 -30.41 8.34
N HIS A 126 6.38 -29.52 7.85
CA HIS A 126 6.34 -28.12 8.24
C HIS A 126 5.04 -27.45 7.79
N GLN A 127 4.55 -26.46 8.56
CA GLN A 127 3.35 -25.68 8.22
C GLN A 127 3.49 -25.06 6.83
N ALA A 128 4.69 -24.59 6.46
CA ALA A 128 5.06 -24.27 5.10
C ALA A 128 6.33 -25.05 4.71
N ASN A 129 6.21 -25.90 3.68
CA ASN A 129 7.33 -26.70 3.20
C ASN A 129 8.44 -25.78 2.62
N PRO A 130 9.70 -25.88 3.07
CA PRO A 130 10.85 -25.16 2.51
C PRO A 130 10.97 -25.23 0.99
N ASP A 131 10.62 -26.36 0.36
CA ASP A 131 10.70 -26.52 -1.11
C ASP A 131 9.83 -25.51 -1.86
N LYS A 132 8.81 -24.92 -1.21
CA LYS A 132 7.96 -23.89 -1.80
C LYS A 132 8.66 -22.55 -1.98
N TYR A 133 9.73 -22.28 -1.22
CA TYR A 133 10.48 -21.02 -1.29
C TYR A 133 11.58 -21.04 -2.34
N GLU A 134 11.92 -22.21 -2.88
CA GLU A 134 13.00 -22.39 -3.87
C GLU A 134 12.51 -22.23 -5.32
N GLN A 135 11.23 -21.93 -5.52
CA GLN A 135 10.57 -21.84 -6.83
C GLN A 135 10.77 -20.50 -7.53
#